data_AF-A0A956Z330-F1
#
_entry.id   AF-A0A956Z330-F1
#
_cell.length_a   1.000
_cell.length_b   1.000
_cell.length_c   1.000
_cell.angle_alpha   90.00
_cell.angle_beta   90.00
_cell.angle_gamma   90.00
#
_symmetry.space_group_name_H-M   'P 1'
#
loop_
_entity.id
_entity.type
_entity.pdbx_description
1 polymer ?
#
loop_
_entity_poly.entity_id
_entity_poly.type
_entity_poly.pdbx_seq_one_letter_code
_entity_poly.pdbx_strand_id
1 'polypeptide(L)'
;MTVNALISVAPESAGKSSSFRSWHEHVLAASTLFCFLMIPAPSSYGAPLAWVLSVGFALYLGAWNSFFPRYRMAIWAMLTLIVINVMTATVPGRALSGGYELLRSMSLLIPASLLVVQAGHRLAFGWMKALATMATLAAGGLYVFYASQASVMYAIYGWSELHFGNVHNLINVSALSVLCLVVILLFEHGRLQRLFFGALLLFSLWFQWILESEGTLLAFVLCLLAWAAIRFLGRVRLFALTGLLLGVGAYAVQMLWPDAVQ
;
A
#
# COMPACT_ATOMS: atom_id res chain seq x y z
N MET A 1 -41.27 -49.61 -26.85
CA MET A 1 -40.66 -49.10 -25.60
C MET A 1 -39.24 -48.70 -25.93
N THR A 2 -39.08 -47.46 -26.41
CA THR A 2 -38.59 -46.28 -25.66
C THR A 2 -37.07 -46.11 -25.77
N VAL A 3 -36.75 -45.14 -26.62
CA VAL A 3 -35.50 -44.38 -26.76
C VAL A 3 -34.86 -44.10 -25.41
N ASN A 4 -33.53 -44.26 -25.30
CA ASN A 4 -32.72 -43.40 -24.45
C ASN A 4 -31.47 -42.99 -25.21
N ALA A 5 -31.51 -41.73 -25.65
CA ALA A 5 -30.44 -41.04 -26.32
C ALA A 5 -29.25 -40.84 -25.36
N LEU A 6 -28.06 -41.15 -25.86
CA LEU A 6 -26.80 -40.61 -25.35
C LEU A 6 -26.85 -39.07 -25.50
N ILE A 7 -27.23 -38.39 -24.43
CA ILE A 7 -26.91 -36.96 -24.30
C ILE A 7 -25.51 -36.91 -23.69
N SER A 8 -24.50 -36.79 -24.55
CA SER A 8 -23.18 -36.31 -24.14
C SER A 8 -23.32 -34.84 -23.75
N VAL A 9 -23.53 -34.55 -22.47
CA VAL A 9 -23.34 -33.19 -21.96
C VAL A 9 -21.84 -32.96 -21.84
N ALA A 10 -21.28 -32.21 -22.78
CA ALA A 10 -19.90 -31.77 -22.75
C ALA A 10 -19.60 -30.94 -21.48
N PRO A 11 -18.39 -31.05 -20.89
CA PRO A 11 -17.98 -30.30 -19.71
C PRO A 11 -17.51 -28.88 -20.09
N GLU A 12 -18.35 -28.07 -20.74
CA GLU A 12 -17.97 -26.70 -21.14
C GLU A 12 -18.20 -25.64 -20.04
N SER A 13 -18.93 -25.96 -18.96
CA SER A 13 -19.28 -25.00 -17.90
C SER A 13 -18.27 -24.92 -16.75
N ALA A 14 -17.43 -25.93 -16.55
CA ALA A 14 -16.43 -25.96 -15.47
C ALA A 14 -15.21 -25.05 -15.76
N GLY A 15 -14.83 -24.90 -17.03
CA GLY A 15 -13.71 -24.04 -17.46
C GLY A 15 -14.01 -22.54 -17.39
N LYS A 16 -15.25 -22.13 -17.67
CA LYS A 16 -15.67 -20.72 -17.58
C LYS A 16 -15.80 -20.26 -16.12
N SER A 17 -16.34 -21.10 -15.24
CA SER A 17 -16.45 -20.83 -13.79
C SER A 17 -15.08 -20.64 -13.11
N SER A 18 -14.10 -21.48 -13.43
CA SER A 18 -12.76 -21.39 -12.86
C SER A 18 -11.95 -20.19 -13.39
N SER A 19 -12.00 -19.91 -14.70
CA SER A 19 -11.31 -18.74 -15.27
C SER A 19 -11.91 -17.42 -14.77
N PHE A 20 -13.24 -17.33 -14.67
CA PHE A 20 -13.93 -16.15 -14.16
C PHE A 20 -13.55 -15.91 -12.70
N ARG A 21 -13.57 -16.95 -11.87
CA ARG A 21 -13.14 -16.85 -10.46
C ARG A 21 -11.66 -16.41 -10.33
N SER A 22 -10.78 -16.92 -11.18
CA SER A 22 -9.36 -16.52 -11.19
C SER A 22 -9.16 -15.03 -11.53
N TRP A 23 -9.93 -14.48 -12.45
CA TRP A 23 -9.83 -13.07 -12.83
C TRP A 23 -10.18 -12.13 -11.66
N HIS A 24 -11.23 -12.44 -10.90
CA HIS A 24 -11.64 -11.64 -9.74
C HIS A 24 -10.54 -11.59 -8.68
N GLU A 25 -9.86 -12.71 -8.45
CA GLU A 25 -8.74 -12.80 -7.52
C GLU A 25 -7.55 -11.94 -8.00
N HIS A 26 -7.23 -11.97 -9.29
CA HIS A 26 -6.19 -11.11 -9.87
C HIS A 26 -6.53 -9.62 -9.74
N VAL A 27 -7.76 -9.22 -10.09
CA VAL A 27 -8.18 -7.82 -9.99
C VAL A 27 -8.20 -7.36 -8.55
N LEU A 28 -8.76 -8.14 -7.63
CA LEU A 28 -8.74 -7.84 -6.19
C LEU A 28 -7.30 -7.69 -5.68
N ALA A 29 -6.40 -8.61 -6.00
CA ALA A 29 -5.01 -8.56 -5.58
C ALA A 29 -4.26 -7.34 -6.12
N ALA A 30 -4.33 -7.12 -7.44
CA ALA A 30 -3.67 -6.00 -8.09
C ALA A 30 -4.17 -4.65 -7.53
N SER A 31 -5.49 -4.47 -7.47
CA SER A 31 -6.10 -3.22 -7.01
C SER A 31 -5.85 -2.96 -5.52
N THR A 32 -5.97 -3.98 -4.67
CA THR A 32 -5.71 -3.84 -3.23
C THR A 32 -4.26 -3.48 -2.95
N LEU A 33 -3.31 -4.21 -3.56
CA LEU A 33 -1.88 -3.95 -3.38
C LEU A 33 -1.47 -2.61 -3.97
N PHE A 34 -2.06 -2.21 -5.09
CA PHE A 34 -1.86 -0.88 -5.67
C PHE A 34 -2.35 0.22 -4.73
N CYS A 35 -3.52 0.05 -4.10
CA CYS A 35 -4.02 0.99 -3.10
C CYS A 35 -3.10 1.11 -1.88
N PHE A 36 -2.48 0.00 -1.42
CA PHE A 36 -1.49 0.06 -0.34
C PHE A 36 -0.20 0.74 -0.77
N LEU A 37 0.30 0.48 -1.99
CA LEU A 37 1.47 1.16 -2.53
C LEU A 37 1.23 2.67 -2.68
N MET A 38 0.03 3.05 -3.12
CA MET A 38 -0.37 4.44 -3.35
C MET A 38 -1.06 5.08 -2.13
N ILE A 39 -0.99 4.47 -0.95
CA ILE A 39 -1.57 5.05 0.28
C ILE A 39 -1.04 6.45 0.60
N PRO A 40 0.24 6.81 0.33
CA PRO A 40 0.72 8.16 0.58
C PRO A 40 0.25 9.16 -0.47
N ALA A 41 -0.34 8.68 -1.57
CA ALA A 41 -0.72 9.45 -2.73
C ALA A 41 -2.17 9.14 -3.14
N PRO A 42 -3.15 9.32 -2.22
CA PRO A 42 -4.49 8.78 -2.38
C PRO A 42 -5.27 9.44 -3.55
N SER A 43 -4.96 10.70 -3.85
CA SER A 43 -5.57 11.48 -4.94
C SER A 43 -4.91 11.25 -6.30
N SER A 44 -3.78 10.54 -6.37
CA SER A 44 -3.08 10.28 -7.63
C SER A 44 -3.90 9.43 -8.59
N TYR A 45 -3.62 9.62 -9.88
CA TYR A 45 -4.37 9.00 -10.95
C TYR A 45 -4.45 7.46 -10.80
N GLY A 46 -5.66 6.91 -10.91
CA GLY A 46 -5.93 5.48 -10.77
C GLY A 46 -6.11 4.97 -9.34
N ALA A 47 -5.66 5.68 -8.30
CA ALA A 47 -5.81 5.22 -6.91
C ALA A 47 -7.28 5.18 -6.42
N PRO A 48 -8.15 6.18 -6.73
CA PRO A 48 -9.58 6.09 -6.44
C PRO A 48 -10.28 4.95 -7.20
N LEU A 49 -9.90 4.72 -8.46
CA LEU A 49 -10.46 3.64 -9.27
C LEU A 49 -10.08 2.27 -8.71
N ALA A 50 -8.81 2.05 -8.39
CA ALA A 50 -8.34 0.83 -7.75
C ALA A 50 -9.02 0.62 -6.38
N TRP A 51 -9.28 1.69 -5.63
CA TRP A 51 -10.01 1.61 -4.36
C TRP A 51 -11.45 1.13 -4.57
N VAL A 52 -12.18 1.74 -5.50
CA VAL A 52 -13.55 1.31 -5.84
C VAL A 52 -13.57 -0.13 -6.33
N LEU A 53 -12.62 -0.54 -7.17
CA LEU A 53 -12.52 -1.92 -7.66
C LEU A 53 -12.25 -2.90 -6.51
N SER A 54 -11.25 -2.63 -5.68
CA SER A 54 -10.89 -3.53 -4.57
C SER A 54 -12.03 -3.69 -3.57
N VAL A 55 -12.63 -2.58 -3.10
CA VAL A 55 -13.75 -2.62 -2.17
C VAL A 55 -14.99 -3.23 -2.82
N GLY A 56 -15.32 -2.83 -4.05
CA GLY A 56 -16.48 -3.34 -4.79
C GLY A 56 -16.42 -4.85 -4.99
N PHE A 57 -15.26 -5.38 -5.41
CA PHE A 57 -15.07 -6.82 -5.55
C PHE A 57 -15.07 -7.54 -4.20
N ALA A 58 -14.46 -6.98 -3.16
CA ALA A 58 -14.49 -7.60 -1.84
C ALA A 58 -15.91 -7.68 -1.25
N LEU A 59 -16.72 -6.63 -1.44
CA LEU A 59 -18.13 -6.63 -1.04
C LEU A 59 -18.96 -7.61 -1.87
N TYR A 60 -18.76 -7.65 -3.19
CA TYR A 60 -19.41 -8.61 -4.09
C TYR A 60 -19.12 -10.06 -3.68
N LEU A 61 -17.89 -10.35 -3.24
CA LEU A 61 -17.48 -11.66 -2.72
C LEU A 61 -17.91 -11.92 -1.27
N GLY A 62 -18.70 -11.03 -0.66
CA GLY A 62 -19.29 -11.21 0.66
C GLY A 62 -18.32 -11.01 1.83
N ALA A 63 -17.17 -10.36 1.63
CA ALA A 63 -16.16 -10.15 2.67
C ALA A 63 -16.72 -9.44 3.92
N TRP A 64 -17.72 -8.57 3.74
CA TRP A 64 -18.36 -7.84 4.83
C TRP A 64 -18.94 -8.76 5.91
N ASN A 65 -19.60 -9.85 5.51
CA ASN A 65 -20.27 -10.76 6.44
C ASN A 65 -19.27 -11.47 7.37
N SER A 66 -18.04 -11.69 6.90
CA SER A 66 -16.96 -12.25 7.71
C SER A 66 -16.16 -11.19 8.47
N PHE A 67 -15.97 -10.02 7.85
CA PHE A 67 -15.18 -8.92 8.40
C PHE A 67 -15.88 -8.22 9.58
N PHE A 68 -17.16 -7.83 9.40
CA PHE A 68 -17.85 -6.99 10.37
C PHE A 68 -17.98 -7.64 11.75
N PRO A 69 -18.43 -8.90 11.92
CA PRO A 69 -18.55 -9.51 13.24
C PRO A 69 -17.20 -9.59 13.96
N ARG A 70 -16.11 -9.84 13.22
CA ARG A 70 -14.75 -9.99 13.77
C ARG A 70 -14.12 -8.67 14.18
N TYR A 71 -14.37 -7.59 13.44
CA TYR A 71 -13.71 -6.30 13.62
C TYR A 71 -14.65 -5.17 14.08
N ARG A 72 -15.89 -5.47 14.47
CA ARG A 72 -16.90 -4.47 14.89
C ARG A 72 -16.38 -3.43 15.89
N MET A 73 -15.60 -3.84 16.89
CA MET A 73 -15.08 -2.91 17.91
C MET A 73 -14.07 -1.92 17.31
N ALA A 74 -13.19 -2.39 16.42
CA ALA A 74 -12.25 -1.52 15.72
C ALA A 74 -12.98 -0.56 14.76
N ILE A 75 -14.03 -1.04 14.09
CA ILE A 75 -14.88 -0.20 13.23
C ILE A 75 -15.51 0.92 14.06
N TRP A 76 -16.12 0.58 15.20
CA TRP A 76 -16.72 1.59 16.07
C TRP A 76 -15.69 2.56 16.63
N ALA A 77 -14.53 2.07 17.11
CA ALA A 77 -13.47 2.94 17.61
C ALA A 77 -12.98 3.93 16.56
N MET A 78 -12.79 3.48 15.31
CA MET A 78 -12.37 4.36 14.21
C MET A 78 -13.47 5.34 13.79
N LEU A 79 -14.74 4.93 13.74
CA LEU A 79 -15.85 5.84 13.51
C LEU A 79 -15.92 6.92 14.61
N THR A 80 -15.70 6.54 15.87
CA THR A 80 -15.60 7.49 16.98
C THR A 80 -14.42 8.45 16.77
N LEU A 81 -13.26 7.97 16.35
CA LEU A 81 -12.11 8.84 16.03
C LEU A 81 -12.40 9.80 14.88
N ILE A 82 -13.13 9.36 13.85
CA ILE A 82 -13.58 10.24 12.75
C ILE A 82 -14.50 11.34 13.31
N VAL A 83 -15.49 10.98 14.12
CA VAL A 83 -16.41 11.95 14.74
C VAL A 83 -15.63 12.93 15.61
N ILE A 84 -14.74 12.45 16.48
CA ILE A 84 -13.88 13.31 17.31
C ILE A 84 -13.07 14.25 16.42
N ASN A 85 -12.40 13.74 15.39
CA ASN A 85 -11.59 14.54 14.48
C ASN A 85 -12.41 15.61 13.76
N VAL A 86 -13.66 15.31 13.35
CA VAL A 86 -14.56 16.31 12.76
C VAL A 86 -14.98 17.36 13.79
N MET A 87 -15.27 16.97 15.03
CA MET A 87 -15.70 17.88 16.09
C MET A 87 -14.56 18.77 16.63
N THR A 88 -13.31 18.28 16.63
CA THR A 88 -12.16 19.02 17.14
C THR A 88 -11.42 19.80 16.06
N ALA A 89 -11.70 19.56 14.78
CA ALA A 89 -11.05 20.29 13.70
C ALA A 89 -11.48 21.75 13.67
N THR A 90 -10.50 22.64 13.90
CA THR A 90 -10.66 24.09 13.84
C THR A 90 -10.77 24.62 12.41
N VAL A 91 -10.42 23.81 11.41
CA VAL A 91 -10.47 24.15 9.98
C VAL A 91 -11.34 23.13 9.23
N PRO A 92 -12.54 23.51 8.75
CA PRO A 92 -13.51 22.58 8.17
C PRO A 92 -12.97 21.76 6.98
N GLY A 93 -12.12 22.38 6.15
CA GLY A 93 -11.51 21.72 4.99
C GLY A 93 -10.55 20.58 5.37
N ARG A 94 -9.80 20.73 6.47
CA ARG A 94 -8.86 19.69 6.96
C ARG A 94 -9.57 18.56 7.70
N ALA A 95 -10.72 18.86 8.31
CA ALA A 95 -11.58 17.89 8.98
C ALA A 95 -12.13 16.84 8.00
N LEU A 96 -12.66 17.32 6.87
CA LEU A 96 -13.25 16.49 5.83
C LEU A 96 -12.21 15.61 5.13
N SER A 97 -11.03 16.16 4.83
CA SER A 97 -9.94 15.37 4.24
C SER A 97 -9.45 14.28 5.21
N GLY A 98 -9.28 14.60 6.49
CA GLY A 98 -8.85 13.62 7.49
C GLY A 98 -9.87 12.49 7.69
N GLY A 99 -11.16 12.82 7.77
CA GLY A 99 -12.23 11.83 7.87
C GLY A 99 -12.34 10.92 6.64
N TYR A 100 -12.19 11.50 5.44
CA TYR A 100 -12.15 10.74 4.19
C TYR A 100 -10.98 9.75 4.15
N GLU A 101 -9.77 10.18 4.50
CA GLU A 101 -8.58 9.31 4.51
C GLU A 101 -8.69 8.18 5.54
N LEU A 102 -9.29 8.45 6.71
CA LEU A 102 -9.57 7.42 7.71
C LEU A 102 -10.58 6.38 7.19
N LEU A 103 -11.66 6.83 6.56
CA LEU A 103 -12.68 5.95 6.00
C LEU A 103 -12.13 5.12 4.82
N ARG A 104 -11.31 5.74 3.97
CA ARG A 104 -10.58 5.06 2.89
C ARG A 104 -9.63 4.00 3.44
N SER A 105 -8.82 4.35 4.44
CA SER A 105 -7.87 3.41 5.07
C SER A 105 -8.59 2.24 5.74
N MET A 106 -9.70 2.50 6.43
CA MET A 106 -10.54 1.45 7.00
C MET A 106 -11.16 0.55 5.93
N SER A 107 -11.73 1.13 4.88
CA SER A 107 -12.39 0.35 3.83
C SER A 107 -11.42 -0.56 3.09
N LEU A 108 -10.13 -0.20 3.00
CA LEU A 108 -9.07 -1.07 2.48
C LEU A 108 -8.76 -2.29 3.36
N LEU A 109 -9.14 -2.30 4.64
CA LEU A 109 -9.01 -3.49 5.49
C LEU A 109 -9.91 -4.64 5.02
N ILE A 110 -11.06 -4.32 4.42
CA ILE A 110 -12.01 -5.32 3.90
C ILE A 110 -11.37 -6.14 2.77
N PRO A 111 -10.94 -5.55 1.62
CA PRO A 111 -10.29 -6.29 0.57
C PRO A 111 -8.95 -6.90 1.02
N ALA A 112 -8.20 -6.25 1.92
CA ALA A 112 -6.97 -6.82 2.48
C ALA A 112 -7.22 -8.12 3.25
N SER A 113 -8.27 -8.16 4.08
CA SER A 113 -8.64 -9.35 4.83
C SER A 113 -9.04 -10.49 3.90
N LEU A 114 -9.77 -10.17 2.82
CA LEU A 114 -10.15 -11.15 1.80
C LEU A 114 -8.92 -11.65 1.05
N LEU A 115 -7.97 -10.77 0.72
CA LEU A 115 -6.73 -11.12 0.06
C LEU A 115 -5.92 -12.14 0.88
N VAL A 116 -5.83 -11.95 2.19
CA VAL A 116 -5.12 -12.87 3.10
C VAL A 116 -5.79 -14.24 3.18
N VAL A 117 -7.13 -14.28 3.10
CA VAL A 117 -7.90 -15.51 3.29
C VAL A 117 -8.09 -16.29 1.98
N GLN A 118 -8.33 -15.60 0.86
CA GLN A 118 -8.75 -16.22 -0.39
C GLN A 118 -7.69 -16.17 -1.48
N ALA A 119 -6.91 -15.10 -1.58
CA ALA A 119 -5.89 -15.03 -2.62
C ALA A 119 -4.68 -15.87 -2.19
N GLY A 120 -4.28 -16.80 -3.05
CA GLY A 120 -3.09 -17.61 -2.80
C GLY A 120 -1.86 -16.72 -2.58
N HIS A 121 -1.03 -17.05 -1.60
CA HIS A 121 0.19 -16.29 -1.28
C HIS A 121 1.06 -16.01 -2.52
N ARG A 122 1.12 -16.97 -3.46
CA ARG A 122 1.84 -16.83 -4.74
C ARG A 122 1.30 -15.71 -5.63
N LEU A 123 -0.03 -15.53 -5.68
CA LEU A 123 -0.69 -14.51 -6.48
C LEU A 123 -0.39 -13.11 -5.92
N ALA A 124 -0.60 -12.91 -4.62
CA ALA A 124 -0.30 -11.65 -3.94
C ALA A 124 1.19 -11.30 -4.05
N PHE A 125 2.08 -12.28 -3.86
CA PHE A 125 3.52 -12.09 -4.03
C PHE A 125 3.92 -11.74 -5.47
N GLY A 126 3.27 -12.37 -6.47
CA GLY A 126 3.47 -12.05 -7.88
C GLY A 126 3.07 -10.61 -8.23
N TRP A 127 1.92 -10.16 -7.77
CA TRP A 127 1.48 -8.76 -7.97
C TRP A 127 2.35 -7.76 -7.21
N MET A 128 2.79 -8.09 -6.00
CA MET A 128 3.72 -7.25 -5.24
C MET A 128 5.04 -7.05 -6.02
N LYS A 129 5.58 -8.11 -6.63
CA LYS A 129 6.75 -8.01 -7.52
C LYS A 129 6.48 -7.12 -8.73
N ALA A 130 5.35 -7.32 -9.40
CA ALA A 130 4.98 -6.56 -10.59
C ALA A 130 4.86 -5.07 -10.26
N LEU A 131 4.11 -4.72 -9.21
CA LEU A 131 3.91 -3.34 -8.77
C LEU A 131 5.21 -2.68 -8.29
N ALA A 132 6.02 -3.38 -7.50
CA ALA A 132 7.32 -2.85 -7.06
C ALA A 132 8.24 -2.57 -8.27
N THR A 133 8.30 -3.51 -9.22
CA THR A 133 9.07 -3.35 -10.46
C THR A 133 8.57 -2.16 -11.27
N MET A 134 7.26 -2.07 -11.51
CA MET A 134 6.66 -0.96 -12.27
C MET A 134 6.94 0.39 -11.61
N ALA A 135 6.80 0.48 -10.28
CA ALA A 135 7.08 1.72 -9.54
C ALA A 135 8.57 2.10 -9.63
N THR A 136 9.47 1.14 -9.48
CA THR A 136 10.92 1.38 -9.60
C THR A 136 11.31 1.80 -11.02
N LEU A 137 10.77 1.13 -12.05
CA LEU A 137 11.01 1.49 -13.45
C LEU A 137 10.42 2.85 -13.79
N ALA A 138 9.25 3.21 -13.26
CA ALA A 138 8.66 4.53 -13.43
C ALA A 138 9.55 5.62 -12.80
N ALA A 139 10.11 5.38 -11.62
CA ALA A 139 11.10 6.27 -11.01
C ALA A 139 12.37 6.39 -11.88
N GLY A 140 12.83 5.28 -12.47
CA GLY A 140 13.91 5.26 -13.46
C GLY A 140 13.60 6.10 -14.70
N GLY A 141 12.42 5.94 -15.27
CA GLY A 141 11.97 6.74 -16.42
C GLY A 141 11.89 8.22 -16.07
N LEU A 142 11.39 8.56 -14.89
CA LEU A 142 11.33 9.94 -14.41
C LEU A 142 12.72 10.55 -14.23
N TYR A 143 13.66 9.80 -13.65
CA TYR A 143 15.05 10.24 -13.52
C TYR A 143 15.67 10.49 -14.90
N VAL A 144 15.57 9.54 -15.83
CA VAL A 144 16.12 9.66 -17.18
C VAL A 144 15.54 10.86 -17.93
N PHE A 145 14.23 11.09 -17.80
CA PHE A 145 13.56 12.21 -18.44
C PHE A 145 14.10 13.58 -17.97
N TYR A 146 14.46 13.69 -16.69
CA TYR A 146 14.98 14.93 -16.11
C TYR A 146 16.52 14.95 -15.94
N ALA A 147 17.23 13.93 -16.41
CA ALA A 147 18.67 13.76 -16.17
C ALA A 147 19.54 14.90 -16.75
N SER A 148 19.05 15.60 -17.78
CA SER A 148 19.75 16.73 -18.40
C SER A 148 19.50 18.07 -17.71
N GLN A 149 18.62 18.13 -16.71
CA GLN A 149 18.31 19.36 -15.99
C GLN A 149 19.44 19.72 -15.02
N ALA A 150 19.64 21.03 -14.80
CA ALA A 150 20.68 21.54 -13.89
C ALA A 150 20.52 21.05 -12.44
N SER A 151 19.28 20.82 -11.98
CA SER A 151 18.98 20.07 -10.77
C SER A 151 17.85 19.08 -11.01
N VAL A 152 18.22 17.81 -11.11
CA VAL A 152 17.28 16.69 -11.31
C VAL A 152 16.28 16.61 -10.15
N MET A 153 16.75 16.83 -8.90
CA MET A 153 15.91 16.80 -7.71
C MET A 153 14.76 17.81 -7.81
N TYR A 154 15.06 19.09 -8.06
CA TYR A 154 14.03 20.13 -8.11
C TYR A 154 13.07 19.93 -9.28
N ALA A 155 13.54 19.42 -10.42
CA ALA A 155 12.67 19.09 -11.55
C ALA A 155 11.68 17.96 -11.22
N ILE A 156 12.15 16.91 -10.54
CA ILE A 156 11.30 15.80 -10.07
C ILE A 156 10.32 16.28 -8.99
N TYR A 157 10.76 17.17 -8.10
CA TYR A 157 9.93 17.76 -7.06
C TYR A 157 8.78 18.59 -7.66
N GLY A 158 9.08 19.45 -8.64
CA GLY A 158 8.06 20.21 -9.36
C GLY A 158 7.08 19.30 -10.11
N TRP A 159 7.57 18.22 -10.73
CA TRP A 159 6.70 17.21 -11.34
C TRP A 159 5.80 16.52 -10.30
N SER A 160 6.34 16.17 -9.14
CA SER A 160 5.60 15.54 -8.04
C SER A 160 4.54 16.47 -7.47
N GLU A 161 4.82 17.75 -7.30
CA GLU A 161 3.84 18.71 -6.83
C GLU A 161 2.63 18.79 -7.77
N LEU A 162 2.88 18.79 -9.10
CA LEU A 162 1.82 18.84 -10.10
C LEU A 162 0.94 17.57 -10.14
N HIS A 163 1.53 16.38 -9.98
CA HIS A 163 0.82 15.10 -10.21
C HIS A 163 0.44 14.35 -8.93
N PHE A 164 1.17 14.57 -7.85
CA PHE A 164 0.94 13.96 -6.54
C PHE A 164 0.42 14.97 -5.50
N GLY A 165 0.36 16.26 -5.84
CA GLY A 165 -0.10 17.35 -4.97
C GLY A 165 0.87 17.71 -3.84
N ASN A 166 1.90 16.88 -3.63
CA ASN A 166 2.93 17.06 -2.61
C ASN A 166 4.17 16.25 -3.02
N VAL A 167 5.35 16.85 -2.86
CA VAL A 167 6.65 16.21 -3.10
C VAL A 167 6.84 14.97 -2.22
N HIS A 168 6.38 15.01 -0.97
CA HIS A 168 6.51 13.90 -0.03
C HIS A 168 5.70 12.67 -0.44
N ASN A 169 4.65 12.81 -1.23
CA ASN A 169 3.82 11.69 -1.66
C ASN A 169 4.58 10.75 -2.60
N LEU A 170 5.30 11.30 -3.59
CA LEU A 170 6.15 10.51 -4.50
C LEU A 170 7.27 9.81 -3.73
N ILE A 171 7.92 10.54 -2.84
CA ILE A 171 8.97 10.05 -1.96
C ILE A 171 8.47 8.86 -1.12
N ASN A 172 7.30 9.00 -0.50
CA ASN A 172 6.69 7.96 0.31
C ASN A 172 6.26 6.73 -0.52
N VAL A 173 5.73 6.93 -1.72
CA VAL A 173 5.42 5.82 -2.66
C VAL A 173 6.70 5.08 -3.06
N SER A 174 7.78 5.80 -3.34
CA SER A 174 9.08 5.21 -3.62
C SER A 174 9.63 4.46 -2.39
N ALA A 175 9.43 4.97 -1.17
CA ALA A 175 9.84 4.29 0.06
C ALA A 175 9.05 2.99 0.30
N LEU A 176 7.75 2.97 -0.02
CA LEU A 176 6.95 1.75 -0.02
C LEU A 176 7.43 0.74 -1.07
N SER A 177 7.88 1.20 -2.24
CA SER A 177 8.51 0.33 -3.25
C SER A 177 9.79 -0.32 -2.70
N VAL A 178 10.65 0.43 -1.99
CA VAL A 178 11.83 -0.11 -1.29
C VAL A 178 11.41 -1.18 -0.28
N LEU A 179 10.40 -0.92 0.54
CA LEU A 179 9.90 -1.88 1.54
C LEU A 179 9.37 -3.15 0.87
N CYS A 180 8.63 -3.03 -0.23
CA CYS A 180 8.20 -4.18 -1.04
C CYS A 180 9.40 -4.98 -1.57
N LEU A 181 10.43 -4.32 -2.09
CA LEU A 181 11.63 -4.98 -2.62
C LEU A 181 12.41 -5.73 -1.52
N VAL A 182 12.52 -5.16 -0.33
CA VAL A 182 13.11 -5.84 0.83
C VAL A 182 12.32 -7.10 1.18
N VAL A 183 10.99 -7.01 1.27
CA VAL A 183 10.13 -8.18 1.52
C VAL A 183 10.28 -9.22 0.41
N ILE A 184 10.30 -8.80 -0.86
CA ILE A 184 10.52 -9.71 -1.99
C ILE A 184 11.85 -10.46 -1.84
N LEU A 185 12.95 -9.76 -1.54
CA LEU A 185 14.27 -10.38 -1.40
C LEU A 185 14.39 -11.34 -0.22
N LEU A 186 13.62 -11.13 0.85
CA LEU A 186 13.57 -12.03 2.00
C LEU A 186 12.90 -13.37 1.67
N PHE A 187 11.88 -13.35 0.80
CA PHE A 187 11.10 -14.54 0.46
C PHE A 187 11.45 -15.14 -0.91
N GLU A 188 12.25 -14.45 -1.73
CA GLU A 188 12.65 -14.94 -3.05
C GLU A 188 13.82 -15.93 -2.95
N HIS A 189 13.67 -17.08 -3.59
CA HIS A 189 14.66 -18.17 -3.56
C HIS A 189 15.44 -18.28 -4.87
N GLY A 190 14.89 -17.81 -5.99
CA GLY A 190 15.53 -17.88 -7.30
C GLY A 190 16.70 -16.90 -7.43
N ARG A 191 17.93 -17.40 -7.68
CA ARG A 191 19.14 -16.58 -7.74
C ARG A 191 19.06 -15.42 -8.74
N LEU A 192 18.55 -15.67 -9.95
CA LEU A 192 18.38 -14.62 -10.97
C LEU A 192 17.35 -13.57 -10.56
N GLN A 193 16.22 -14.00 -9.97
CA GLN A 193 15.20 -13.07 -9.48
C GLN A 193 15.74 -12.23 -8.32
N ARG A 194 16.50 -12.83 -7.39
CA ARG A 194 17.17 -12.08 -6.31
C ARG A 194 18.16 -11.05 -6.84
N LEU A 195 18.94 -11.38 -7.87
CA LEU A 195 19.85 -10.42 -8.51
C LEU A 195 19.07 -9.26 -9.14
N PHE A 196 18.01 -9.57 -9.89
CA PHE A 196 17.16 -8.56 -10.51
C PHE A 196 16.51 -7.63 -9.47
N PHE A 197 15.83 -8.17 -8.46
CA PHE A 197 15.21 -7.37 -7.39
C PHE A 197 16.24 -6.68 -6.50
N GLY A 198 17.44 -7.24 -6.37
CA GLY A 198 18.57 -6.61 -5.69
C GLY A 198 19.07 -5.36 -6.43
N ALA A 199 19.17 -5.44 -7.76
CA ALA A 199 19.51 -4.28 -8.59
C ALA A 199 18.43 -3.20 -8.51
N LEU A 200 17.14 -3.58 -8.54
CA LEU A 200 16.03 -2.65 -8.34
C LEU A 200 16.07 -2.00 -6.96
N LEU A 201 16.38 -2.76 -5.90
CA LEU A 201 16.50 -2.21 -4.55
C LEU A 201 17.65 -1.19 -4.46
N LEU A 202 18.82 -1.52 -5.01
CA LEU A 202 19.96 -0.61 -5.04
C LEU A 202 19.63 0.67 -5.80
N PHE A 203 18.96 0.55 -6.95
CA PHE A 203 18.48 1.71 -7.70
C PHE A 203 17.50 2.54 -6.89
N SER A 204 16.49 1.93 -6.26
CA SER A 204 15.49 2.65 -5.47
C SER A 204 16.09 3.36 -4.26
N LEU A 205 17.08 2.76 -3.59
CA LEU A 205 17.83 3.40 -2.50
C LEU A 205 18.67 4.58 -3.00
N TRP A 206 19.34 4.43 -4.13
CA TRP A 206 20.07 5.52 -4.78
C TRP A 206 19.15 6.65 -5.24
N PHE A 207 17.98 6.32 -5.78
CA PHE A 207 16.99 7.31 -6.17
C PHE A 207 16.46 8.10 -4.95
N GLN A 208 16.19 7.42 -3.83
CA GLN A 208 15.84 8.09 -2.57
C GLN A 208 16.95 9.01 -2.06
N TRP A 209 18.21 8.61 -2.24
CA TRP A 209 19.36 9.45 -1.90
C TRP A 209 19.41 10.73 -2.76
N ILE A 210 19.16 10.63 -4.08
CA ILE A 210 19.09 11.81 -4.97
C ILE A 210 17.98 12.77 -4.55
N LEU A 211 16.88 12.25 -4.03
CA LEU A 211 15.77 13.06 -3.56
C LEU A 211 16.02 13.68 -2.17
N GLU A 212 17.19 13.48 -1.54
CA GLU A 212 17.58 14.09 -0.26
C GLU A 212 16.50 14.05 0.84
N SER A 213 15.72 12.97 0.91
CA SER A 213 14.56 12.95 1.80
C SER A 213 14.87 12.48 3.21
N GLU A 214 15.10 13.41 4.13
CA GLU A 214 15.25 13.13 5.57
C GLU A 214 14.05 12.38 6.17
N GLY A 215 12.83 12.71 5.71
CA GLY A 215 11.59 12.07 6.15
C GLY A 215 11.53 10.57 5.81
N THR A 216 12.17 10.12 4.73
CA THR A 216 12.22 8.68 4.40
C THR A 216 13.11 7.89 5.32
N LEU A 217 14.23 8.45 5.77
CA LEU A 217 15.10 7.80 6.76
C LEU A 217 14.34 7.56 8.05
N LEU A 218 13.59 8.57 8.52
CA LEU A 218 12.73 8.43 9.70
C LEU A 218 11.66 7.35 9.47
N ALA A 219 10.99 7.37 8.31
CA ALA A 219 9.97 6.37 7.97
C ALA A 219 10.54 4.94 7.95
N PHE A 220 11.73 4.74 7.38
CA PHE A 220 12.40 3.43 7.38
C PHE A 220 12.76 2.98 8.79
N VAL A 221 13.25 3.88 9.65
CA VAL A 221 13.53 3.57 11.05
C VAL A 221 12.25 3.17 11.79
N LEU A 222 11.16 3.91 11.62
CA LEU A 222 9.87 3.57 12.22
C LEU A 222 9.34 2.22 11.70
N CYS A 223 9.48 1.92 10.41
CA CYS A 223 9.11 0.63 9.84
C CYS A 223 9.96 -0.53 10.42
N LEU A 224 11.28 -0.33 10.57
CA LEU A 224 12.17 -1.32 11.19
C LEU A 224 11.81 -1.57 12.66
N LEU A 225 11.50 -0.51 13.41
CA LEU A 225 11.04 -0.62 14.79
C LEU A 225 9.69 -1.34 14.88
N ALA A 226 8.72 -0.99 14.01
CA ALA A 226 7.44 -1.68 13.96
C ALA A 226 7.61 -3.18 13.64
N TRP A 227 8.45 -3.51 12.67
CA TRP A 227 8.76 -4.90 12.34
C TRP A 227 9.41 -5.63 13.52
N ALA A 228 10.40 -5.02 14.18
CA ALA A 228 11.05 -5.59 15.34
C ALA A 228 10.07 -5.82 16.51
N ALA A 229 9.14 -4.88 16.73
CA ALA A 229 8.10 -4.98 17.75
C ALA A 229 7.12 -6.15 17.50
N ILE A 230 6.85 -6.46 16.22
CA ILE A 230 6.00 -7.58 15.83
C ILE A 230 6.76 -8.91 15.89
N ARG A 231 8.02 -8.94 15.45
CA ARG A 231 8.78 -10.17 15.24
C ARG A 231 9.47 -10.72 16.49
N PHE A 232 9.95 -9.83 17.36
CA PHE A 232 10.72 -10.19 18.55
C PHE A 232 9.88 -10.05 19.83
N LEU A 233 10.33 -10.69 20.91
CA LEU A 233 9.69 -10.67 22.22
C LEU A 233 10.63 -10.06 23.28
N GLY A 234 10.11 -9.81 24.48
CA GLY A 234 10.90 -9.34 25.62
C GLY A 234 11.44 -7.91 25.45
N ARG A 235 12.68 -7.68 25.88
CA ARG A 235 13.30 -6.35 25.93
C ARG A 235 13.42 -5.68 24.56
N VAL A 236 13.65 -6.46 23.50
CA VAL A 236 13.72 -5.95 22.12
C VAL A 236 12.38 -5.40 21.67
N ARG A 237 11.28 -6.10 21.98
CA ARG A 237 9.92 -5.62 21.69
C ARG A 237 9.61 -4.34 22.45
N LEU A 238 9.97 -4.27 23.73
CA LEU A 238 9.75 -3.09 24.54
C LEU A 238 10.50 -1.88 23.95
N PHE A 239 11.79 -2.02 23.66
CA PHE A 239 12.60 -0.97 23.05
C PHE A 239 12.03 -0.53 21.69
N ALA A 240 11.63 -1.50 20.85
CA ALA A 240 11.03 -1.22 19.55
C ALA A 240 9.70 -0.47 19.66
N LEU A 241 8.82 -0.86 20.60
CA LEU A 241 7.56 -0.16 20.86
C LEU A 241 7.81 1.25 21.42
N THR A 242 8.72 1.40 22.38
CA THR A 242 9.06 2.71 22.94
C THR A 242 9.66 3.62 21.87
N GLY A 243 10.59 3.14 21.06
CA GLY A 243 11.16 3.89 19.94
C GLY A 243 10.11 4.30 18.91
N LEU A 244 9.17 3.40 18.58
CA LEU A 244 8.05 3.70 17.69
C LEU A 244 7.16 4.80 18.27
N LEU A 245 6.76 4.68 19.54
CA LEU A 245 5.91 5.66 20.22
C LEU A 245 6.59 7.02 20.36
N LEU A 246 7.88 7.04 20.71
CA LEU A 246 8.66 8.26 20.79
C LEU A 246 8.84 8.92 19.43
N GLY A 247 9.15 8.14 18.38
CA GLY A 247 9.32 8.69 17.04
C GLY A 247 8.01 9.25 16.47
N VAL A 248 6.88 8.53 16.62
CA VAL A 248 5.55 9.02 16.23
C VAL A 248 5.13 10.22 17.08
N GLY A 249 5.39 10.18 18.39
CA GLY A 249 5.09 11.27 19.31
C GLY A 249 5.89 12.53 19.02
N ALA A 250 7.19 12.42 18.78
CA ALA A 250 8.06 13.53 18.40
C ALA A 250 7.60 14.16 17.08
N TYR A 251 7.26 13.34 16.08
CA TYR A 251 6.70 13.82 14.82
C TYR A 251 5.35 14.55 15.00
N ALA A 252 4.47 14.02 15.85
CA ALA A 252 3.20 14.66 16.16
C ALA A 252 3.39 16.00 16.88
N VAL A 253 4.35 16.10 17.80
CA VAL A 253 4.69 17.35 18.50
C VAL A 253 5.27 18.38 17.52
N GLN A 254 6.16 17.97 16.62
CA GLN A 254 6.72 18.85 15.58
C GLN A 254 5.64 19.41 14.66
N MET A 255 4.62 18.61 14.33
CA MET A 255 3.46 19.05 13.55
C MET A 255 2.55 20.03 14.29
N LEU A 256 2.53 20.00 15.62
CA LEU A 256 1.76 20.94 16.45
C LEU A 256 2.49 22.26 16.68
N TRP A 257 3.83 22.25 16.69
CA TRP A 257 4.69 23.42 16.85
C TRP A 257 5.78 23.47 15.77
N PRO A 258 5.43 23.82 14.52
CA PRO A 258 6.39 23.87 13.41
C PRO A 258 7.52 24.90 13.64
N ASP A 259 7.26 25.95 14.43
CA ASP A 259 8.20 27.05 14.67
C ASP A 259 9.21 26.78 15.79
N ALA A 260 9.09 25.67 16.53
CA ALA A 260 9.92 25.40 17.71
C ALA A 260 11.28 24.73 17.40
N VAL A 261 11.55 24.39 16.14
CA VAL A 261 12.73 23.59 15.72
C VAL A 261 13.49 24.23 14.54
N GLN A 262 13.30 25.53 14.29
CA GLN A 262 14.23 26.32 13.45
C GLN A 262 15.35 26.90 14.32
#